data_AF-A0A518YHG4-F1
#
_entry.id   AF-A0A518YHG4-F1
#
_cell.length_a   1.000
_cell.length_b   1.000
_cell.length_c   1.000
_cell.angle_alpha   90.00
_cell.angle_beta   90.00
_cell.angle_gamma   90.00
#
_symmetry.space_group_name_H-M   'P 1'
#
loop_
_entity.id
_entity.type
_entity.pdbx_description
1 polymer ?
#
loop_
_entity_poly.entity_id
_entity_poly.type
_entity_poly.pdbx_seq_one_letter_code
_entity_poly.pdbx_strand_id
1 'polypeptide(L)'
;MRLVAFKTNGILKAFNRHNELIFQKEIHEQNTTQKLEFTKNNYYEFNGVFFGVCEGVGDLDYRDYPKNLNFNALLCETIENYLLNAKEPENKPQKALLADFLAVYEKNIIKGVYYLKPKFFAEKERQLIERILK
;
A
#
# COMPACT_ATOMS: atom_id res chain seq x y z
N MET A 1 5.93 -11.72 -4.32
CA MET A 1 6.50 -10.86 -5.38
C MET A 1 5.41 -10.26 -6.24
N ARG A 2 5.63 -9.06 -6.79
CA ARG A 2 4.75 -8.38 -7.75
C ARG A 2 5.58 -7.64 -8.79
N LEU A 3 5.06 -7.54 -10.01
CA LEU A 3 5.67 -6.71 -11.05
C LEU A 3 5.42 -5.23 -10.73
N VAL A 4 6.50 -4.45 -10.73
CA VAL A 4 6.49 -3.01 -10.50
C VAL A 4 6.90 -2.32 -11.79
N ALA A 5 6.04 -1.44 -12.29
CA ALA A 5 6.25 -0.71 -13.53
C ALA A 5 7.07 0.57 -13.32
N PHE A 6 8.08 0.76 -14.15
CA PHE A 6 8.95 1.92 -14.23
C PHE A 6 8.83 2.52 -15.63
N LYS A 7 8.44 3.78 -15.71
CA LYS A 7 8.19 4.50 -16.98
C LYS A 7 9.36 5.36 -17.44
N THR A 8 10.48 5.30 -16.73
CA THR A 8 11.68 6.11 -16.99
C THR A 8 12.92 5.29 -16.63
N ASN A 9 14.06 5.69 -17.18
CA ASN A 9 15.36 5.19 -16.72
C ASN A 9 15.61 5.65 -15.27
N GLY A 10 16.42 4.90 -14.53
CA GLY A 10 16.79 5.29 -13.18
C GLY A 10 17.46 4.19 -12.38
N ILE A 11 17.79 4.51 -11.13
CA ILE A 11 18.42 3.58 -10.21
C ILE A 11 17.37 3.12 -9.21
N LEU A 12 17.09 1.82 -9.22
CA LEU A 12 16.29 1.13 -8.21
C LEU A 12 17.20 0.69 -7.06
N LYS A 13 16.88 1.12 -5.86
CA LYS A 13 17.56 0.72 -4.62
C LYS A 13 16.57 0.02 -3.69
N ALA A 14 17.07 -0.91 -2.89
CA ALA A 14 16.32 -1.54 -1.80
C ALA A 14 17.04 -1.31 -0.48
N PHE A 15 16.29 -0.97 0.56
CA PHE A 15 16.82 -0.68 1.89
C PHE A 15 16.13 -1.53 2.95
N ASN A 16 16.84 -1.89 4.00
CA ASN A 16 16.25 -2.58 5.15
C ASN A 16 15.62 -1.57 6.14
N ARG A 17 15.08 -2.07 7.26
CA ARG A 17 14.46 -1.23 8.31
C ARG A 17 15.44 -0.26 9.00
N HIS A 18 16.74 -0.48 8.85
CA HIS A 18 17.81 0.34 9.43
C HIS A 18 18.38 1.34 8.41
N ASN A 19 17.73 1.50 7.25
CA ASN A 19 18.17 2.35 6.13
C ASN A 19 19.50 1.90 5.50
N GLU A 20 19.88 0.63 5.67
CA GLU A 20 21.07 0.07 5.02
C GLU A 20 20.68 -0.39 3.61
N LEU A 21 21.50 -0.02 2.62
CA LEU A 21 21.32 -0.44 1.23
C LEU A 21 21.57 -1.95 1.11
N ILE A 22 20.54 -2.68 0.69
CA ILE A 22 20.59 -4.14 0.48
C ILE A 22 20.95 -4.47 -0.97
N PHE A 23 20.45 -3.65 -1.90
CA PHE A 23 20.53 -3.93 -3.32
C PHE A 23 20.40 -2.64 -4.13
N GLN A 24 21.08 -2.59 -5.28
CA GLN A 24 20.95 -1.53 -6.26
C GLN A 24 20.99 -2.12 -7.68
N LYS A 25 20.13 -1.60 -8.57
CA LYS A 25 20.08 -1.98 -9.97
C LYS A 25 19.64 -0.81 -10.84
N GLU A 26 20.24 -0.70 -12.03
CA GLU A 26 19.81 0.24 -13.04
C GLU A 26 18.60 -0.32 -13.82
N ILE A 27 17.59 0.53 -13.98
CA ILE A 27 16.41 0.28 -14.79
C ILE A 27 16.53 1.13 -16.04
N HIS A 28 16.43 0.46 -17.18
CA HIS A 28 16.37 1.10 -18.49
C HIS A 28 14.96 0.96 -19.07
N GLU A 29 14.61 1.77 -20.06
CA GLU A 29 13.29 1.86 -20.67
C GLU A 29 12.85 0.54 -21.31
N GLN A 30 13.79 -0.27 -21.82
CA GLN A 30 13.51 -1.64 -22.28
C GLN A 30 13.10 -2.60 -21.15
N ASN A 31 13.28 -2.22 -19.88
CA ASN A 31 13.01 -3.00 -18.67
C ASN A 31 11.88 -2.35 -17.85
N THR A 32 10.76 -2.03 -18.51
CA THR A 32 9.63 -1.28 -17.94
C THR A 32 8.97 -1.92 -16.72
N THR A 33 9.23 -3.19 -16.41
CA THR A 33 8.73 -3.84 -15.20
C THR A 33 9.82 -4.64 -14.50
N GLN A 34 9.81 -4.64 -13.16
CA GLN A 34 10.66 -5.52 -12.35
C GLN A 34 9.83 -6.32 -11.36
N LYS A 35 10.17 -7.60 -11.21
CA LYS A 35 9.57 -8.46 -10.19
C LYS A 35 10.24 -8.18 -8.84
N LEU A 36 9.53 -7.51 -7.93
CA LEU A 36 10.03 -7.15 -6.60
C LEU A 36 9.33 -7.92 -5.49
N GLU A 37 10.01 -8.08 -4.36
CA GLU A 37 9.45 -8.73 -3.18
C GLU A 37 8.47 -7.84 -2.44
N PHE A 38 7.49 -8.46 -1.78
CA PHE A 38 6.57 -7.70 -0.95
C PHE A 38 7.31 -7.10 0.24
N THR A 39 7.08 -5.81 0.46
CA THR A 39 7.73 -5.10 1.54
C THR A 39 7.11 -5.49 2.88
N LYS A 40 7.97 -5.78 3.86
CA LYS A 40 7.57 -6.06 5.24
C LYS A 40 8.17 -5.05 6.19
N ASN A 41 9.49 -5.08 6.29
CA ASN A 41 10.32 -4.20 7.12
C ASN A 41 11.43 -3.58 6.26
N ASN A 42 11.17 -3.38 4.98
CA ASN A 42 12.10 -2.90 3.97
C ASN A 42 11.33 -1.99 3.02
N TYR A 43 12.04 -1.17 2.26
CA TYR A 43 11.44 -0.29 1.25
C TYR A 43 12.35 -0.18 0.04
N TYR A 44 11.80 0.34 -1.05
CA TYR A 44 12.52 0.62 -2.27
C TYR A 44 12.60 2.13 -2.50
N GLU A 45 13.60 2.56 -3.26
CA GLU A 45 13.74 3.92 -3.78
C GLU A 45 13.97 3.84 -5.28
N PHE A 46 13.29 4.68 -6.04
CA PHE A 46 13.55 4.85 -7.46
C PHE A 46 13.56 6.34 -7.81
N ASN A 47 14.68 6.84 -8.32
CA ASN A 47 14.88 8.27 -8.64
C ASN A 47 14.47 9.21 -7.49
N GLY A 48 14.85 8.87 -6.25
CA GLY A 48 14.55 9.66 -5.05
C GLY A 48 13.13 9.49 -4.49
N VAL A 49 12.28 8.68 -5.11
CA VAL A 49 10.93 8.37 -4.60
C VAL A 49 10.96 7.07 -3.84
N PHE A 50 10.61 7.11 -2.56
CA PHE A 50 10.45 5.91 -1.73
C PHE A 50 9.10 5.25 -1.97
N PHE A 51 9.08 3.91 -1.96
CA PHE A 51 7.86 3.14 -2.16
C PHE A 51 7.94 1.74 -1.52
N GLY A 52 6.76 1.19 -1.29
CA GLY A 52 6.56 -0.19 -0.88
C GLY A 52 6.11 -1.09 -2.03
N VAL A 53 5.99 -2.38 -1.78
CA VAL A 53 5.36 -3.33 -2.70
C VAL A 53 4.38 -4.19 -1.90
N CYS A 54 3.09 -4.08 -2.17
CA CYS A 54 2.05 -4.91 -1.56
C CYS A 54 1.43 -5.89 -2.58
N GLU A 55 0.64 -6.83 -2.07
CA GLU A 55 -0.22 -7.66 -2.89
C GLU A 55 -1.22 -6.80 -3.70
N GLY A 56 -1.81 -7.40 -4.73
CA GLY A 56 -2.82 -6.78 -5.56
C GLY A 56 -2.79 -7.29 -7.00
N VAL A 57 -3.81 -6.91 -7.77
CA VAL A 57 -3.99 -7.29 -9.17
C VAL A 57 -3.23 -6.32 -10.08
N GLY A 58 -2.55 -6.86 -11.09
CA GLY A 58 -1.82 -6.09 -12.11
C GLY A 58 -0.51 -5.46 -11.62
N ASP A 59 0.16 -4.74 -12.52
CA ASP A 59 1.46 -4.14 -12.25
C ASP A 59 1.35 -2.92 -11.34
N LEU A 60 2.21 -2.85 -10.32
CA LEU A 60 2.26 -1.72 -9.40
C LEU A 60 2.99 -0.55 -10.05
N ASP A 61 2.38 0.63 -10.14
CA ASP A 61 3.11 1.87 -10.36
C ASP A 61 3.76 2.22 -9.00
N TYR A 62 5.09 2.37 -8.97
CA TYR A 62 5.81 2.59 -7.72
C TYR A 62 5.32 3.85 -6.97
N ARG A 63 4.72 4.81 -7.67
CA ARG A 63 4.17 6.04 -7.09
C ARG A 63 2.82 5.84 -6.40
N ASP A 64 2.12 4.76 -6.74
CA ASP A 64 0.80 4.47 -6.19
C ASP A 64 0.86 3.90 -4.76
N TYR A 65 2.06 3.52 -4.27
CA TYR A 65 2.24 2.93 -2.94
C TYR A 65 3.50 3.46 -2.23
N PRO A 66 3.52 4.76 -1.84
CA PRO A 66 4.72 5.45 -1.35
C PRO A 66 5.17 4.99 0.06
N LYS A 67 4.34 4.27 0.81
CA LYS A 67 4.65 3.77 2.15
C LYS A 67 4.07 2.38 2.39
N ASN A 68 4.71 1.63 3.28
CA ASN A 68 4.24 0.31 3.70
C ASN A 68 3.04 0.43 4.63
N LEU A 69 1.83 0.31 4.08
CA LEU A 69 0.60 0.30 4.86
C LEU A 69 0.41 -1.02 5.60
N ASN A 70 -0.11 -0.91 6.83
CA ASN A 70 -0.48 -2.03 7.69
C ASN A 70 -1.70 -1.62 8.52
N PHE A 71 -2.82 -2.32 8.31
CA PHE A 71 -4.09 -1.99 8.93
C PHE A 71 -4.40 -2.80 10.20
N ASN A 72 -3.43 -3.55 10.75
CA ASN A 72 -3.67 -4.37 11.95
C ASN A 72 -4.27 -3.55 13.12
N ALA A 73 -3.73 -2.34 13.32
CA ALA A 73 -4.13 -1.44 14.40
C ALA A 73 -5.38 -0.61 14.08
N LEU A 74 -5.91 -0.63 12.85
CA LEU A 74 -7.11 0.11 12.50
C LEU A 74 -8.33 -0.60 13.08
N LEU A 75 -9.12 0.10 13.90
CA LEU A 75 -10.29 -0.49 14.54
C LEU A 75 -11.47 -0.52 13.57
N CYS A 76 -12.23 -1.63 13.57
CA CYS A 76 -13.44 -1.73 12.76
C CYS A 76 -14.48 -0.70 13.20
N GLU A 77 -14.59 -0.42 14.51
CA GLU A 77 -15.48 0.65 15.01
C GLU A 77 -15.12 2.01 14.42
N THR A 78 -13.84 2.29 14.15
CA THR A 78 -13.42 3.57 13.55
C THR A 78 -13.93 3.68 12.12
N ILE A 79 -13.77 2.62 11.33
CA ILE A 79 -14.22 2.59 9.94
C ILE A 79 -15.76 2.67 9.89
N GLU A 80 -16.44 1.86 10.70
CA GLU A 80 -17.90 1.79 10.79
C GLU A 80 -18.51 3.13 11.18
N ASN A 81 -18.00 3.77 12.24
CA ASN A 81 -18.49 5.08 12.68
C ASN A 81 -18.28 6.17 11.62
N TYR A 82 -17.17 6.12 10.89
CA TYR A 82 -16.93 7.07 9.82
C TYR A 82 -17.91 6.85 8.66
N LEU A 83 -18.05 5.61 8.18
CA LEU A 83 -18.88 5.30 7.01
C LEU A 83 -20.39 5.47 7.27
N LEU A 84 -20.86 5.11 8.47
CA LEU A 84 -22.29 5.12 8.79
C LEU A 84 -22.75 6.42 9.46
N ASN A 85 -21.90 7.04 10.29
CA ASN A 85 -22.28 8.18 11.12
C ASN A 85 -21.51 9.47 10.78
N ALA A 86 -20.64 9.45 9.76
CA ALA A 86 -19.73 10.55 9.44
C ALA A 86 -18.89 11.03 10.64
N LYS A 87 -18.62 10.14 11.60
CA LYS A 87 -17.90 10.47 12.82
C LYS A 87 -16.40 10.23 12.65
N GLU A 88 -15.64 11.31 12.62
CA GLU A 88 -14.18 11.30 12.58
C GLU A 88 -13.57 10.76 13.89
N PRO A 89 -12.50 9.94 13.83
CA PRO A 89 -11.77 9.54 15.03
C PRO A 89 -10.96 10.70 15.62
N GLU A 90 -11.11 10.93 16.92
CA GLU A 90 -10.29 11.90 17.68
C GLU A 90 -8.84 11.43 17.84
N ASN A 91 -8.64 10.12 17.86
CA ASN A 91 -7.34 9.49 17.94
C ASN A 91 -6.55 9.70 16.63
N LYS A 92 -5.47 10.47 16.69
CA LYS A 92 -4.60 10.79 15.54
C LYS A 92 -4.09 9.55 14.78
N PRO A 93 -3.53 8.51 15.45
CA PRO A 93 -3.19 7.25 14.80
C PRO A 93 -4.34 6.60 14.03
N GLN A 94 -5.54 6.50 14.63
CA GLN A 94 -6.71 5.93 13.97
C GLN A 94 -7.13 6.76 12.77
N LYS A 95 -7.09 8.10 12.89
CA LYS A 95 -7.39 9.01 11.78
C LYS A 95 -6.45 8.81 10.60
N ALA A 96 -5.15 8.68 10.86
CA ALA A 96 -4.16 8.44 9.81
C ALA A 96 -4.39 7.08 9.11
N LEU A 97 -4.62 6.02 9.89
CA LEU A 97 -4.89 4.69 9.34
C LEU A 97 -6.22 4.64 8.55
N LEU A 98 -7.26 5.33 9.03
CA LEU A 98 -8.53 5.45 8.32
C LEU A 98 -8.34 6.16 6.98
N ALA A 99 -7.65 7.30 6.96
CA ALA A 99 -7.36 8.03 5.73
C ALA A 99 -6.58 7.17 4.73
N ASP A 100 -5.56 6.43 5.20
CA ASP A 100 -4.80 5.48 4.37
C ASP A 100 -5.67 4.34 3.84
N PHE A 101 -6.58 3.82 4.65
CA PHE A 101 -7.50 2.75 4.28
C PHE A 101 -8.49 3.19 3.20
N LEU A 102 -9.05 4.39 3.33
CA LEU A 102 -9.94 5.00 2.33
C LEU A 102 -9.18 5.33 1.03
N ALA A 103 -7.94 5.80 1.12
CA ALA A 103 -7.11 6.06 -0.06
C ALA A 103 -6.81 4.78 -0.87
N VAL A 104 -6.63 3.64 -0.20
CA VAL A 104 -6.51 2.32 -0.85
C VAL A 104 -7.81 1.97 -1.58
N TYR A 105 -8.97 2.17 -0.95
CA TYR A 105 -10.27 1.95 -1.59
C TYR A 105 -10.47 2.81 -2.83
N GLU A 106 -10.26 4.12 -2.71
CA GLU A 106 -10.34 5.06 -3.83
C GLU A 106 -9.48 4.59 -4.99
N LYS A 107 -8.22 4.20 -4.70
CA LYS A 107 -7.31 3.70 -5.72
C LYS A 107 -7.79 2.40 -6.37
N ASN A 108 -8.32 1.46 -5.58
CA ASN A 108 -8.86 0.20 -6.07
C ASN A 108 -10.09 0.43 -6.96
N ILE A 109 -10.97 1.38 -6.59
CA ILE A 109 -12.14 1.78 -7.37
C ILE A 109 -11.71 2.37 -8.71
N ILE A 110 -10.78 3.34 -8.70
CA ILE A 110 -10.24 3.96 -9.94
C ILE A 110 -9.64 2.90 -10.89
N LYS A 111 -9.02 1.85 -10.34
CA LYS A 111 -8.42 0.76 -11.11
C LYS A 111 -9.41 -0.35 -11.48
N GLY A 112 -10.59 -0.36 -10.87
CA GLY A 112 -11.64 -1.37 -11.09
C GLY A 112 -11.34 -2.77 -10.55
N VAL A 113 -10.28 -2.93 -9.74
CA VAL A 113 -9.83 -4.22 -9.19
C VAL A 113 -9.21 -4.03 -7.81
N TYR A 114 -8.94 -5.12 -7.08
CA TYR A 114 -8.10 -5.10 -5.88
C TYR A 114 -6.63 -4.78 -6.22
N TYR A 115 -6.38 -3.56 -6.68
CA TYR A 115 -5.11 -3.09 -7.19
C TYR A 115 -4.05 -2.96 -6.10
N LEU A 116 -4.42 -2.43 -4.94
CA LEU A 116 -3.64 -2.39 -3.73
C LEU A 116 -4.34 -3.25 -2.69
N LYS A 117 -3.63 -4.28 -2.22
CA LYS A 117 -4.04 -5.12 -1.09
C LYS A 117 -2.94 -5.12 -0.03
N PRO A 118 -2.81 -4.04 0.77
CA PRO A 118 -1.87 -3.99 1.89
C PRO A 118 -2.20 -5.01 2.98
N LYS A 119 -1.27 -5.18 3.92
CA LYS A 119 -1.45 -6.09 5.05
C LYS A 119 -2.68 -5.69 5.87
N PHE A 120 -3.50 -6.69 6.22
CA PHE A 120 -4.73 -6.54 6.98
C PHE A 120 -5.86 -5.80 6.25
N PHE A 121 -5.70 -5.41 4.98
CA PHE A 121 -6.77 -4.70 4.26
C PHE A 121 -8.01 -5.59 4.10
N ALA A 122 -7.86 -6.75 3.44
CA ALA A 122 -8.97 -7.67 3.20
C ALA A 122 -9.57 -8.26 4.49
N GLU A 123 -8.74 -8.43 5.52
CA GLU A 123 -9.19 -8.85 6.84
C GLU A 123 -10.13 -7.81 7.47
N LYS A 124 -9.84 -6.51 7.32
CA LYS A 124 -10.74 -5.45 7.78
C LYS A 124 -12.04 -5.43 7.01
N GLU A 125 -12.00 -5.61 5.69
CA GLU A 125 -13.21 -5.71 4.87
C GLU A 125 -14.11 -6.85 5.35
N ARG A 126 -13.54 -8.06 5.52
CA ARG A 126 -14.27 -9.21 6.03
C ARG A 126 -14.88 -8.94 7.41
N GLN A 127 -14.10 -8.36 8.33
CA GLN A 127 -14.57 -8.04 9.68
C GLN A 127 -15.72 -7.01 9.66
N LEU A 128 -15.69 -6.04 8.76
CA LEU A 128 -16.78 -5.05 8.60
C LEU A 128 -18.06 -5.71 8.09
N ILE A 129 -17.95 -6.56 7.06
CA ILE A 129 -19.10 -7.30 6.52
C ILE A 129 -19.71 -8.20 7.59
N GLU A 130 -18.89 -8.94 8.34
CA GLU A 130 -19.36 -9.81 9.43
C GLU A 130 -20.00 -9.06 10.60
N ARG A 131 -19.72 -7.78 10.77
CA ARG A 131 -20.36 -6.94 11.80
C ARG A 131 -21.70 -6.38 11.32
N ILE A 132 -21.80 -6.02 10.05
CA ILE A 132 -23.01 -5.43 9.46
C ILE A 132 -24.08 -6.49 9.15
N LEU A 133 -23.66 -7.71 8.77
CA LEU A 133 -24.57 -8.81 8.42
C LEU A 133 -25.03 -9.66 9.63
N LYS A 134 -24.69 -9.25 10.85
CA LYS A 134 -25.20 -9.86 12.08
C LYS A 134 -26.47 -9.14 12.54
#